data_AF-A0AAV0NHY7-F1
#
_entry.id   AF-A0AAV0NHY7-F1
#
_cell.length_a   1.000
_cell.length_b   1.000
_cell.length_c   1.000
_cell.angle_alpha   90.00
_cell.angle_beta   90.00
_cell.angle_gamma   90.00
#
_symmetry.space_group_name_H-M   'P 1'
#
loop_
_entity.id
_entity.type
_entity.pdbx_description
1 polymer ?
#
loop_
_entity_poly.entity_id
_entity_poly.type
_entity_poly.pdbx_seq_one_letter_code
_entity_poly.pdbx_strand_id
1 'polypeptide(L)'
;MKPVKFLVALITVAVVLSSVSANPYGGWQPIKNIHTYRVQEIAKSAVAMHNWENNFKHRLTLVSIRRGLFQVADGVNYKLDVMAAGGNGLDSKGSMYRTEVHERLGTLELKFFTRIFEGLN
;
A
#
# COMPACT_ATOMS: atom_id res chain seq x y z
N MET A 1 -41.78 38.78 35.44
CA MET A 1 -41.60 37.63 34.51
C MET A 1 -40.11 37.49 34.21
N LYS A 2 -39.61 36.25 34.09
CA LYS A 2 -38.19 35.82 34.20
C LYS A 2 -37.29 36.33 33.05
N PRO A 3 -35.97 36.54 33.24
CA PRO A 3 -35.06 36.84 32.12
C PRO A 3 -34.67 35.55 31.38
N VAL A 4 -34.92 35.50 30.07
CA VAL A 4 -34.44 34.43 29.20
C VAL A 4 -32.99 34.74 28.82
N LYS A 5 -32.03 33.96 29.34
CA LYS A 5 -30.63 34.01 28.93
C LYS A 5 -30.47 33.22 27.63
N PHE A 6 -30.29 33.91 26.51
CA PHE A 6 -29.90 33.27 25.25
C PHE A 6 -28.39 32.99 25.28
N LEU A 7 -28.03 31.71 25.44
CA LEU A 7 -26.67 31.23 25.27
C LEU A 7 -26.43 31.07 23.75
N VAL A 8 -25.68 31.98 23.14
CA VAL A 8 -25.19 31.81 21.77
C VAL A 8 -23.94 30.94 21.82
N ALA A 9 -24.07 29.67 21.45
CA ALA A 9 -22.95 28.76 21.26
C ALA A 9 -22.24 29.10 19.94
N LEU A 10 -21.04 29.67 20.02
CA LEU A 10 -20.17 29.94 18.88
C LEU A 10 -19.50 28.63 18.45
N ILE A 11 -20.03 27.98 17.40
CA ILE A 11 -19.39 26.82 16.78
C ILE A 11 -18.40 27.33 15.73
N THR A 12 -17.12 27.48 16.12
CA THR A 12 -16.02 27.67 15.16
C THR A 12 -15.62 26.33 14.57
N VAL A 13 -16.04 26.05 13.33
CA VAL A 13 -15.49 24.96 12.52
C VAL A 13 -14.22 25.48 11.86
N ALA A 14 -13.06 25.16 12.44
CA ALA A 14 -11.78 25.37 11.77
C ALA A 14 -11.56 24.23 10.77
N VAL A 15 -11.81 24.48 9.49
CA VAL A 15 -11.39 23.57 8.41
C VAL A 15 -9.90 23.81 8.16
N VAL A 16 -9.05 22.94 8.69
CA VAL A 16 -7.62 22.94 8.39
C VAL A 16 -7.41 22.19 7.07
N LEU A 17 -7.20 22.91 5.98
CA LEU A 17 -6.68 22.35 4.74
C LEU A 17 -5.16 22.25 4.86
N SER A 18 -4.68 21.11 5.36
CA SER A 18 -3.25 20.81 5.37
C SER A 18 -2.79 20.50 3.94
N SER A 19 -2.20 21.46 3.25
CA SER A 19 -1.41 21.20 2.04
C SER A 19 -0.10 20.51 2.44
N VAL A 20 -0.08 19.18 2.46
CA VAL A 20 1.16 18.41 2.60
C VAL A 20 2.02 18.68 1.37
N SER A 21 3.05 19.51 1.52
CA SER A 21 4.14 19.60 0.54
C SER A 21 4.89 18.28 0.57
N ALA A 22 4.58 17.40 -0.37
CA ALA A 22 5.18 16.09 -0.46
C ALA A 22 6.63 16.23 -0.95
N ASN A 23 7.58 16.41 -0.03
CA ASN A 23 9.00 16.29 -0.35
C ASN A 23 9.26 14.83 -0.79
N PRO A 24 9.66 14.56 -2.05
CA PRO A 24 9.85 13.19 -2.55
C PRO A 24 10.97 12.46 -1.81
N TYR A 25 11.89 13.21 -1.21
CA TYR A 25 12.99 12.69 -0.40
C TYR A 25 12.55 12.45 1.04
N GLY A 26 12.67 11.20 1.48
CA GLY A 26 12.60 10.79 2.88
C GLY A 26 11.25 10.26 3.39
N GLY A 27 10.13 10.54 2.72
CA GLY A 27 8.79 10.10 3.15
C GLY A 27 8.09 9.15 2.19
N TRP A 28 7.22 8.28 2.72
CA TRP A 28 6.30 7.49 1.89
C TRP A 28 5.22 8.39 1.28
N GLN A 29 5.06 8.32 -0.03
CA GLN A 29 4.10 9.08 -0.81
C GLN A 29 3.11 8.16 -1.52
N PRO A 30 1.83 8.51 -1.62
CA PRO A 30 0.87 7.71 -2.39
C PRO A 30 1.22 7.62 -3.87
N ILE A 31 1.14 6.41 -4.43
CA ILE A 31 1.18 6.19 -5.88
C ILE A 31 -0.17 6.60 -6.46
N LYS A 32 -0.19 7.70 -7.22
CA LYS A 32 -1.42 8.26 -7.80
C LYS A 32 -2.09 7.35 -8.81
N ASN A 33 -1.29 6.67 -9.63
CA ASN A 33 -1.78 5.75 -10.66
C ASN A 33 -1.06 4.41 -10.55
N ILE A 34 -1.77 3.42 -10.00
CA ILE A 34 -1.28 2.05 -9.86
C ILE A 34 -1.29 1.27 -11.18
N HIS A 35 -1.93 1.79 -12.23
CA HIS A 35 -2.03 1.13 -13.54
C HIS A 35 -0.88 1.49 -14.48
N THR A 36 0.11 2.26 -14.01
CA THR A 36 1.33 2.51 -14.80
C THR A 36 2.09 1.20 -15.02
N TYR A 37 2.73 1.06 -16.18
CA TYR A 37 3.52 -0.12 -16.53
C TYR A 37 4.53 -0.48 -15.42
N ARG A 38 5.26 0.52 -14.91
CA ARG A 38 6.28 0.28 -13.88
C ARG A 38 5.69 -0.26 -12.58
N VAL A 39 4.58 0.29 -12.09
CA VAL A 39 3.95 -0.18 -10.84
C VAL A 39 3.41 -1.60 -11.00
N GLN A 40 2.84 -1.92 -12.16
CA GLN A 40 2.40 -3.28 -12.49
C GLN A 40 3.57 -4.27 -12.57
N GLU A 41 4.70 -3.86 -13.14
CA GLU A 41 5.92 -4.66 -13.19
C GLU A 41 6.50 -4.92 -11.80
N ILE A 42 6.59 -3.91 -10.94
CA ILE A 42 7.04 -4.06 -9.54
C ILE A 42 6.17 -5.08 -8.79
N ALA A 43 4.84 -5.00 -8.92
CA ALA A 43 3.94 -5.95 -8.28
C ALA A 43 4.11 -7.39 -8.79
N LYS A 44 4.26 -7.57 -10.11
CA LYS A 44 4.50 -8.89 -10.72
C LYS A 44 5.82 -9.48 -10.24
N SER A 45 6.88 -8.67 -10.23
CA SER A 45 8.20 -9.05 -9.76
C SER A 45 8.17 -9.43 -8.27
N ALA A 46 7.46 -8.68 -7.42
CA ALA A 46 7.32 -9.02 -6.01
C ALA A 46 6.73 -10.42 -5.79
N VAL A 47 5.65 -10.76 -6.51
CA VAL A 47 5.02 -12.09 -6.43
C VAL A 47 5.96 -13.18 -6.99
N ALA A 48 6.67 -12.90 -8.09
CA ALA A 48 7.61 -13.85 -8.68
C ALA A 48 8.81 -14.13 -7.75
N MET A 49 9.38 -13.09 -7.14
CA MET A 49 10.48 -13.20 -6.17
C MET A 49 10.03 -13.96 -4.92
N HIS A 50 8.84 -13.67 -4.39
CA HIS A 50 8.29 -14.42 -3.27
C HIS A 50 8.11 -15.91 -3.59
N ASN A 51 7.55 -16.23 -4.76
CA ASN A 51 7.41 -17.61 -5.21
C ASN A 51 8.78 -18.31 -5.32
N TRP A 52 9.78 -17.62 -5.86
CA TRP A 52 11.15 -18.12 -5.99
C TRP A 52 11.78 -18.39 -4.62
N GLU A 53 11.75 -17.43 -3.70
CA GLU A 53 12.26 -17.55 -2.32
C GLU A 53 11.62 -18.72 -1.56
N ASN A 54 10.35 -19.02 -1.86
CA ASN A 54 9.62 -20.14 -1.27
C ASN A 54 9.73 -21.45 -2.06
N ASN A 55 10.70 -21.56 -2.99
CA ASN A 55 10.90 -22.73 -3.84
C ASN A 55 9.62 -23.18 -4.58
N PHE A 56 8.75 -22.23 -4.92
CA PHE A 56 7.47 -22.45 -5.60
C PHE A 56 6.51 -23.42 -4.90
N LYS A 57 6.65 -23.62 -3.58
CA LYS A 57 5.74 -24.49 -2.79
C LYS A 57 4.32 -23.94 -2.71
N HIS A 58 4.19 -22.61 -2.64
CA HIS A 58 2.91 -21.90 -2.56
C HIS A 58 2.84 -20.87 -3.70
N ARG A 59 2.55 -21.34 -4.91
CA ARG A 59 2.56 -20.49 -6.11
C ARG A 59 1.42 -19.49 -6.08
N LEU A 60 1.76 -18.24 -5.84
CA LEU A 60 0.85 -17.11 -5.94
C LEU A 60 0.88 -16.50 -7.34
N THR A 61 -0.27 -16.04 -7.79
CA THR A 61 -0.44 -15.26 -9.00
C THR A 61 -1.00 -13.90 -8.63
N LEU A 62 -0.39 -12.82 -9.14
CA LEU A 62 -0.89 -11.47 -8.95
C LEU A 62 -2.29 -11.34 -9.60
N VAL A 63 -3.27 -10.92 -8.80
CA VAL A 63 -4.63 -10.66 -9.27
C VAL A 63 -4.82 -9.16 -9.55
N SER A 64 -4.46 -8.31 -8.58
CA SER A 64 -4.63 -6.86 -8.71
C SER A 64 -3.79 -6.09 -7.70
N ILE A 65 -3.50 -4.83 -7.98
CA ILE A 65 -2.96 -3.88 -6.99
C ILE A 65 -4.13 -3.12 -6.38
N ARG A 66 -4.17 -2.99 -5.04
CA ARG A 66 -5.23 -2.24 -4.33
C ARG A 66 -4.81 -0.80 -4.06
N ARG A 67 -3.58 -0.61 -3.62
CA ARG A 67 -2.97 0.70 -3.36
C ARG A 67 -1.46 0.55 -3.30
N GLY A 68 -0.77 1.67 -3.36
CA GLY A 68 0.67 1.68 -3.22
C GLY A 68 1.21 3.00 -2.69
N LEU A 69 2.35 2.91 -2.04
CA LEU A 69 3.19 4.03 -1.65
C LEU A 69 4.56 3.87 -2.32
N PHE A 70 5.23 4.98 -2.58
CA PHE A 70 6.63 5.00 -2.98
C PHE A 70 7.43 5.95 -2.10
N GLN A 71 8.74 5.77 -2.03
CA GLN A 71 9.64 6.66 -1.30
C GLN A 71 10.95 6.76 -2.10
N VAL A 72 11.43 7.97 -2.32
CA VAL A 72 12.76 8.19 -2.91
C VAL A 72 13.81 8.26 -1.80
N ALA A 73 14.83 7.42 -1.91
CA ALA A 73 15.98 7.33 -1.02
C ALA A 73 17.24 7.04 -1.87
N ASP A 74 18.06 6.06 -1.49
CA ASP A 74 19.14 5.51 -2.33
C ASP A 74 18.56 4.51 -3.35
N GLY A 75 17.76 5.05 -4.29
CA GLY A 75 16.85 4.30 -5.15
C GLY A 75 15.38 4.62 -4.85
N VAL A 76 14.47 3.73 -5.24
CA VAL A 76 13.03 3.89 -5.00
C VAL A 76 12.51 2.68 -4.24
N ASN A 77 11.88 2.91 -3.09
CA ASN A 77 11.12 1.87 -2.40
C ASN A 77 9.67 1.93 -2.86
N TYR A 78 9.06 0.77 -3.08
CA TYR A 78 7.64 0.61 -3.36
C TYR A 78 7.03 -0.25 -2.26
N LYS A 79 5.91 0.22 -1.69
CA LYS A 79 5.10 -0.52 -0.74
C LYS A 79 3.71 -0.71 -1.32
N LEU A 80 3.38 -1.92 -1.73
CA LEU A 80 2.15 -2.23 -2.44
C LEU A 80 1.28 -3.16 -1.59
N ASP A 81 -0.01 -2.86 -1.52
CA ASP A 81 -1.00 -3.83 -1.06
C ASP A 81 -1.62 -4.47 -2.31
N VAL A 82 -1.40 -5.77 -2.49
CA VAL A 82 -1.80 -6.54 -3.68
C VAL A 82 -2.75 -7.66 -3.31
N MET A 83 -3.63 -8.02 -4.23
CA MET A 83 -4.35 -9.29 -4.19
C MET A 83 -3.53 -10.33 -4.94
N ALA A 84 -3.30 -11.48 -4.32
CA ALA A 84 -2.69 -12.62 -4.97
C ALA A 84 -3.46 -13.90 -4.63
N ALA A 85 -3.58 -14.79 -5.60
CA ALA A 85 -4.30 -16.05 -5.45
C ALA A 85 -3.37 -17.24 -5.68
N GLY A 86 -3.58 -18.29 -4.90
CA GLY A 86 -2.90 -19.57 -5.03
C GLY A 86 -3.82 -20.64 -5.60
N GLY A 87 -3.24 -21.73 -6.08
CA GLY A 87 -4.02 -22.87 -6.59
C GLY A 87 -4.66 -23.75 -5.50
N ASN A 88 -4.28 -23.55 -4.24
CA ASN A 88 -4.74 -24.35 -3.11
C ASN A 88 -4.71 -23.55 -1.78
N GLY A 89 -5.39 -24.08 -0.77
CA GLY A 89 -5.34 -23.54 0.60
C GLY A 89 -6.07 -22.21 0.77
N LEU A 90 -5.63 -21.42 1.74
CA LEU A 90 -6.31 -20.18 2.13
C LEU A 90 -6.27 -19.09 1.06
N ASP A 91 -5.42 -19.21 0.03
CA ASP A 91 -5.28 -18.25 -1.07
C ASP A 91 -6.09 -18.58 -2.31
N SER A 92 -6.88 -19.65 -2.28
CA SER A 92 -7.65 -20.14 -3.43
C SER A 92 -8.59 -19.08 -4.02
N LYS A 93 -9.11 -18.18 -3.18
CA LYS A 93 -10.03 -17.10 -3.57
C LYS A 93 -9.33 -15.74 -3.73
N GLY A 94 -8.01 -15.71 -3.57
CA GLY A 94 -7.23 -14.48 -3.46
C GLY A 94 -7.21 -13.94 -2.04
N SER A 95 -6.02 -13.65 -1.54
CA SER A 95 -5.80 -12.93 -0.27
C SER A 95 -5.08 -11.62 -0.54
N MET A 96 -5.21 -10.69 0.40
CA MET A 96 -4.45 -9.44 0.36
C MET A 96 -3.07 -9.64 0.99
N TYR A 97 -2.06 -9.08 0.35
CA TYR A 97 -0.66 -9.11 0.76
C TYR A 97 -0.07 -7.71 0.75
N ARG A 98 0.84 -7.44 1.68
CA ARG A 98 1.72 -6.27 1.64
C ARG A 98 3.09 -6.68 1.14
N THR A 99 3.59 -5.95 0.15
CA THR A 99 4.90 -6.16 -0.45
C THR A 99 5.74 -4.90 -0.35
N GLU A 100 7.03 -5.03 -0.04
CA GLU A 100 8.00 -3.94 -0.14
C GLU A 100 9.13 -4.34 -1.09
N VAL A 101 9.34 -3.56 -2.14
CA VAL A 101 10.37 -3.78 -3.15
C VAL A 101 11.26 -2.55 -3.23
N HIS A 102 12.57 -2.76 -3.19
CA HIS A 102 13.56 -1.72 -3.42
C HIS A 102 14.11 -1.82 -4.84
N GLU A 103 14.06 -0.71 -5.56
CA GLU A 103 14.59 -0.55 -6.91
C GLU A 103 15.86 0.31 -6.86
N ARG A 104 16.98 -0.23 -7.35
CA ARG A 104 18.24 0.50 -7.46
C ARG A 104 19.03 0.05 -8.68
N LEU A 105 19.42 1.01 -9.53
CA LEU A 105 20.25 0.78 -10.73
C LEU A 105 19.69 -0.34 -11.64
N GLY A 106 18.36 -0.44 -11.76
CA GLY A 106 17.68 -1.46 -12.54
C GLY A 106 17.49 -2.81 -11.83
N THR A 107 18.09 -3.01 -10.66
CA THR A 107 17.90 -4.20 -9.83
C THR A 107 16.70 -4.02 -8.91
N LEU A 108 15.87 -5.07 -8.81
CA LEU A 108 14.77 -5.16 -7.85
C LEU A 108 15.15 -6.12 -6.73
N GLU A 109 14.88 -5.70 -5.50
CA GLU A 109 15.07 -6.50 -4.29
C GLU A 109 13.76 -6.57 -3.50
N LEU A 110 13.28 -7.78 -3.20
CA LEU A 110 12.12 -7.99 -2.35
C LEU A 110 12.57 -7.84 -0.90
N LYS A 111 12.07 -6.82 -0.20
CA LYS A 111 12.38 -6.56 1.21
C LYS A 111 11.36 -7.21 2.13
N PHE A 112 10.11 -7.29 1.69
CA PHE A 112 9.03 -7.78 2.51
C PHE A 112 7.89 -8.33 1.66
N PHE A 113 7.29 -9.44 2.08
CA PHE A 113 6.07 -9.99 1.49
C PHE A 113 5.28 -10.73 2.59
N THR A 114 4.16 -10.18 3.02
CA THR A 114 3.33 -10.81 4.07
C THR A 114 1.85 -10.73 3.74
N ARG A 115 1.08 -11.70 4.22
CA ARG A 115 -0.38 -11.68 4.12
C ARG A 115 -0.95 -10.65 5.11
N ILE A 116 -1.91 -9.84 4.66
CA ILE A 116 -2.69 -8.97 5.53
C ILE A 116 -3.88 -9.78 6.04
N PHE A 117 -3.84 -10.18 7.31
CA PHE A 117 -5.00 -10.76 7.98
C PHE A 117 -5.92 -9.60 8.41
N GLU A 118 -7.10 -9.50 7.81
CA GLU A 118 -8.16 -8.70 8.41
C GLU A 118 -8.65 -9.46 9.63
N GLY A 119 -8.62 -8.81 10.80
CA GLY A 119 -9.08 -9.41 12.05
C GLY A 119 -10.50 -9.92 11.90
N LEU A 120 -10.74 -11.15 12.37
CA LEU A 120 -12.09 -11.66 12.59
C LEU A 120 -12.77 -10.70 13.57
N ASN A 121 -13.75 -9.93 13.11
CA ASN A 121 -14.74 -9.32 13.98
C ASN A 121 -15.67 -10.40 14.53
#